data_AF-A0A5B8VYU5-F1
#
_entry.id   AF-A0A5B8VYU5-F1
#
_cell.length_a   1.000
_cell.length_b   1.000
_cell.length_c   1.000
_cell.angle_alpha   90.00
_cell.angle_beta   90.00
_cell.angle_gamma   90.00
#
_symmetry.space_group_name_H-M   'P 1'
#
loop_
_entity.id
_entity.type
_entity.pdbx_description
1 polymer ?
#
loop_
_entity_poly.entity_id
_entity_poly.type
_entity_poly.pdbx_seq_one_letter_code
_entity_poly.pdbx_strand_id
1 'polypeptide(L)'
;MKPTLLLPHYFKIIGVVMAIPGFILGTLFQFGHYVIPFLSYGPVRRSGFFLATGHDNFTDEVATTLLIGGLLFIGFSKFKDESAQIYKLRLNALYWAVLVHLFLMMTLIIIFLSGIFRWHNSVVSDIVINYNLLFLLIIFIARLYYLRTKGVMGQPFYLPYLPFNIVGKWLTLIFLIGAITLIALSRWNIKVPEITRYLIFPFTLIWIASKGKNEDNIKESIRLKAMLISVYIVYGLLIVLTWVLYSVDYWVALLLGLVALQLVFIVTFELMRFKAPRSIQHLHI
;
A
#
# COMPACT_ATOMS: atom_id res chain seq x y z
N MET A 1 2.50 -12.49 -21.22
CA MET A 1 1.24 -12.15 -20.52
C MET A 1 0.59 -11.00 -21.26
N LYS A 2 -0.73 -11.04 -21.54
CA LYS A 2 -1.41 -9.89 -22.14
C LYS A 2 -1.47 -8.74 -21.11
N PRO A 3 -1.13 -7.50 -21.47
CA PRO A 3 -1.24 -6.35 -20.58
C PRO A 3 -2.73 -6.06 -20.33
N THR A 4 -3.20 -6.45 -19.15
CA THR A 4 -4.56 -6.20 -18.67
C THR A 4 -4.46 -5.14 -17.58
N LEU A 5 -5.41 -4.21 -17.52
CA LEU A 5 -5.53 -3.26 -16.38
C LEU A 5 -4.46 -2.13 -16.31
N LEU A 6 -3.82 -1.79 -17.44
CA LEU A 6 -3.00 -0.58 -17.57
C LEU A 6 -3.79 0.57 -18.20
N LEU A 7 -3.52 1.79 -17.73
CA LEU A 7 -4.13 3.00 -18.27
C LEU A 7 -3.51 3.37 -19.63
N PRO A 8 -4.28 3.99 -20.54
CA PRO A 8 -3.75 4.53 -21.79
C PRO A 8 -2.58 5.52 -21.60
N HIS A 9 -1.74 5.68 -22.62
CA HIS A 9 -0.52 6.48 -22.52
C HIS A 9 -0.76 7.93 -22.10
N TYR A 10 -1.85 8.55 -22.54
CA TYR A 10 -2.16 9.96 -22.26
C TYR A 10 -2.42 10.24 -20.77
N PHE A 11 -2.84 9.25 -19.98
CA PHE A 11 -3.00 9.39 -18.53
C PHE A 11 -1.68 9.73 -17.83
N LYS A 12 -0.54 9.42 -18.46
CA LYS A 12 0.77 9.78 -17.90
C LYS A 12 0.95 11.29 -17.77
N ILE A 13 0.50 12.05 -18.77
CA ILE A 13 0.59 13.51 -18.78
C ILE A 13 -0.37 14.07 -17.73
N ILE A 14 -1.61 13.54 -17.69
CA ILE A 14 -2.58 13.88 -16.65
C ILE A 14 -1.98 13.63 -15.26
N GLY A 15 -1.30 12.50 -15.07
CA GLY A 15 -0.65 12.14 -13.82
C GLY A 15 0.43 13.14 -13.39
N VAL A 16 1.26 13.62 -14.32
CA VAL A 16 2.26 14.66 -14.04
C VAL A 16 1.60 16.00 -13.69
N VAL A 17 0.58 16.38 -14.46
CA VAL A 17 -0.20 17.62 -14.23
C VAL A 17 -0.96 17.58 -12.90
N MET A 18 -1.32 16.41 -12.38
CA MET A 18 -1.92 16.26 -11.04
C MET A 18 -0.85 16.18 -9.94
N ALA A 19 0.20 15.37 -10.13
CA ALA A 19 1.19 15.10 -9.10
C ALA A 19 2.02 16.33 -8.74
N ILE A 20 2.41 17.16 -9.73
CA ILE A 20 3.23 18.35 -9.46
C ILE A 20 2.47 19.39 -8.62
N PRO A 21 1.26 19.85 -9.01
CA PRO A 21 0.48 20.75 -8.16
C PRO A 21 0.09 20.13 -6.83
N GLY A 22 -0.24 18.84 -6.79
CA GLY A 22 -0.53 18.14 -5.53
C GLY A 22 0.66 18.14 -4.57
N PHE A 23 1.87 17.90 -5.10
CA PHE A 23 3.10 17.96 -4.31
C PHE A 23 3.40 19.37 -3.80
N ILE A 24 3.28 20.39 -4.67
CA ILE A 24 3.49 21.80 -4.29
C ILE A 24 2.47 22.19 -3.22
N LEU A 25 1.18 21.91 -3.43
CA LEU A 25 0.11 22.25 -2.51
C LEU A 25 0.29 21.55 -1.16
N GLY A 26 0.62 20.25 -1.16
CA GLY A 26 0.87 19.49 0.07
C GLY A 26 2.07 20.03 0.85
N THR A 27 3.13 20.45 0.16
CA THR A 27 4.30 21.07 0.78
C THR A 27 3.96 22.44 1.39
N LEU A 28 3.22 23.28 0.65
CA LEU A 28 2.77 24.60 1.13
C LEU A 28 1.82 24.47 2.33
N PHE A 29 0.93 23.48 2.32
CA PHE A 29 0.06 23.18 3.45
C PHE A 29 0.86 22.73 4.67
N GLN A 30 1.74 21.74 4.51
CA GLN A 30 2.48 21.13 5.61
C GLN A 30 3.48 22.09 6.28
N PHE A 31 4.21 22.88 5.50
CA PHE A 31 5.30 23.73 6.01
C PHE A 31 4.95 25.21 6.06
N GLY A 32 4.03 25.66 5.21
CA GLY A 32 3.61 27.06 5.12
C GLY A 32 2.26 27.36 5.77
N HIS A 33 1.57 26.33 6.29
CA HIS A 33 0.19 26.43 6.75
C HIS A 33 -0.74 27.09 5.73
N TYR A 34 -0.44 26.89 4.44
CA TYR A 34 -1.21 27.46 3.35
C TYR A 34 -2.56 26.75 3.24
N VAL A 35 -3.63 27.53 3.20
CA VAL A 35 -5.00 27.03 3.16
C VAL A 35 -5.74 27.74 2.04
N ILE A 36 -6.43 26.98 1.18
CA ILE A 36 -7.22 27.53 0.10
C ILE A 36 -8.58 28.01 0.65
N PRO A 37 -8.91 29.32 0.61
CA PRO A 37 -10.09 29.84 1.30
C PRO A 37 -11.43 29.27 0.81
N PHE A 38 -11.56 28.97 -0.48
CA PHE A 38 -12.81 28.42 -1.03
C PHE A 38 -13.06 26.95 -0.64
N LEU A 39 -12.02 26.26 -0.14
CA LEU A 39 -12.11 24.90 0.38
C LEU A 39 -12.46 24.86 1.87
N SER A 40 -12.53 26.03 2.52
CA SER A 40 -12.98 26.13 3.91
C SER A 40 -14.49 25.97 3.95
N TYR A 41 -14.98 25.14 4.86
CA TYR A 41 -16.41 25.03 5.10
C TYR A 41 -16.75 25.43 6.54
N GLY A 42 -17.91 26.07 6.70
CA GLY A 42 -18.44 26.52 7.99
C GLY A 42 -18.85 25.35 8.89
N PRO A 43 -19.46 25.60 10.06
CA PRO A 43 -19.73 24.55 11.04
C PRO A 43 -20.80 23.60 10.51
N VAL A 44 -20.36 22.50 9.87
CA VAL A 44 -21.27 21.43 9.48
C VAL A 44 -21.37 20.49 10.66
N ARG A 45 -22.52 20.50 11.33
CA ARG A 45 -22.84 19.57 12.40
C ARG A 45 -23.19 18.22 11.78
N ARG A 46 -22.19 17.47 11.33
CA ARG A 46 -22.40 16.11 10.81
C ARG A 46 -22.38 15.13 11.97
N SER A 47 -23.54 14.59 12.33
CA SER A 47 -23.65 13.54 13.35
C SER A 47 -23.49 12.17 12.70
N GLY A 48 -22.39 11.47 12.98
CA GLY A 48 -22.17 10.08 12.57
C GLY A 48 -20.73 9.61 12.84
N PHE A 49 -20.52 8.29 12.96
CA PHE A 49 -19.22 7.64 13.25
C PHE A 49 -18.11 7.94 12.22
N PHE A 50 -18.45 8.56 11.10
CA PHE A 50 -17.54 8.83 9.98
C PHE A 50 -17.41 10.32 9.65
N LEU A 51 -18.01 11.24 10.40
CA LEU A 51 -18.07 12.65 9.98
C LEU A 51 -17.62 13.58 11.12
N ALA A 52 -16.61 14.41 10.85
CA ALA A 52 -16.15 15.41 11.81
C ALA A 52 -17.18 16.51 12.03
N THR A 53 -17.11 17.09 13.23
CA THR A 53 -17.85 18.28 13.63
C THR A 53 -16.84 19.43 13.80
N GLY A 54 -17.02 20.54 13.08
CA GLY A 54 -16.08 21.67 13.16
C GLY A 54 -16.07 22.58 11.94
N HIS A 55 -15.20 23.59 11.99
CA HIS A 55 -14.68 24.25 10.79
C HIS A 55 -13.46 23.46 10.34
N ASP A 56 -13.42 23.04 9.09
CA ASP A 56 -12.26 22.38 8.52
C ASP A 56 -12.02 22.87 7.09
N ASN A 57 -10.89 22.50 6.52
CA ASN A 57 -10.53 22.90 5.17
C ASN A 57 -9.97 21.74 4.36
N PHE A 58 -10.50 21.58 3.13
CA PHE A 58 -10.17 20.45 2.26
C PHE A 58 -8.81 20.51 1.54
N THR A 59 -7.90 21.39 1.95
CA THR A 59 -6.67 21.64 1.18
C THR A 59 -5.75 20.42 1.17
N ASP A 60 -5.61 19.72 2.29
CA ASP A 60 -4.79 18.51 2.40
C ASP A 60 -5.43 17.29 1.74
N GLU A 61 -6.75 17.14 1.76
CA GLU A 61 -7.45 16.09 1.01
C GLU A 61 -7.30 16.28 -0.50
N VAL A 62 -7.41 17.53 -0.98
CA VAL A 62 -7.15 17.87 -2.38
C VAL A 62 -5.69 17.60 -2.74
N ALA A 63 -4.74 18.07 -1.93
CA ALA A 63 -3.32 17.85 -2.16
C ALA A 63 -2.98 16.35 -2.22
N THR A 64 -3.48 15.57 -1.24
CA THR A 64 -3.28 14.13 -1.14
C THR A 64 -3.90 13.40 -2.32
N THR A 65 -5.13 13.75 -2.72
CA THR A 65 -5.83 13.15 -3.86
C THR A 65 -5.10 13.43 -5.17
N LEU A 66 -4.68 14.67 -5.40
CA LEU A 66 -3.93 15.06 -6.60
C LEU A 66 -2.58 14.34 -6.66
N LEU A 67 -1.87 14.29 -5.53
CA LEU A 67 -0.55 13.67 -5.46
C LEU A 67 -0.62 12.15 -5.64
N ILE A 68 -1.43 11.45 -4.85
CA ILE A 68 -1.58 10.00 -4.93
C ILE A 68 -2.20 9.59 -6.28
N GLY A 69 -3.28 10.24 -6.69
CA GLY A 69 -3.92 9.99 -7.98
C GLY A 69 -2.97 10.24 -9.16
N GLY A 70 -2.19 11.32 -9.10
CA GLY A 70 -1.19 11.64 -10.10
C GLY A 70 -0.08 10.59 -10.19
N LEU A 71 0.45 10.13 -9.05
CA LEU A 71 1.46 9.07 -9.02
C LEU A 71 0.91 7.72 -9.51
N LEU A 72 -0.33 7.36 -9.18
CA LEU A 72 -0.99 6.18 -9.75
C LEU A 72 -1.04 6.27 -11.28
N PHE A 73 -1.45 7.41 -11.82
CA PHE A 73 -1.46 7.64 -13.27
C PHE A 73 -0.07 7.55 -13.89
N ILE A 74 0.97 8.14 -13.27
CA ILE A 74 2.35 8.03 -13.75
C ILE A 74 2.83 6.57 -13.75
N GLY A 75 2.58 5.85 -12.64
CA GLY A 75 3.07 4.50 -12.41
C GLY A 75 2.34 3.41 -13.18
N PHE A 76 1.07 3.63 -13.54
CA PHE A 76 0.22 2.61 -14.18
C PHE A 76 -0.21 2.93 -15.63
N SER A 77 0.19 4.09 -16.17
CA SER A 77 0.01 4.39 -17.60
C SER A 77 0.99 3.62 -18.48
N LYS A 78 0.49 3.15 -19.63
CA LYS A 78 1.28 2.50 -20.67
C LYS A 78 2.40 3.41 -21.18
N PHE A 79 3.55 2.81 -21.47
CA PHE A 79 4.55 3.45 -22.32
C PHE A 79 4.10 3.44 -23.80
N LYS A 80 4.68 4.29 -24.65
CA LYS A 80 4.33 4.35 -26.08
C LYS A 80 4.62 3.01 -26.78
N ASP A 81 5.70 2.37 -26.34
CA ASP A 81 6.31 1.13 -26.80
C ASP A 81 6.01 -0.04 -25.85
N GLU A 82 4.83 -0.08 -25.21
CA GLU A 82 4.50 -1.10 -24.20
C GLU A 82 4.45 -2.52 -24.80
N SER A 83 5.51 -3.30 -24.55
CA SER A 83 5.58 -4.72 -24.89
C SER A 83 5.17 -5.63 -23.72
N ALA A 84 4.94 -6.92 -23.99
CA ALA A 84 4.64 -7.89 -22.93
C ALA A 84 5.79 -8.04 -21.90
N GLN A 85 7.03 -7.76 -22.30
CA GLN A 85 8.19 -7.78 -21.41
C GLN A 85 8.19 -6.56 -20.48
N ILE A 86 7.90 -5.37 -21.00
CA ILE A 86 7.79 -4.14 -20.20
C ILE A 86 6.63 -4.24 -19.21
N TYR A 87 5.53 -4.87 -19.61
CA TYR A 87 4.44 -5.18 -18.69
C TYR A 87 4.90 -6.08 -17.53
N LYS A 88 5.63 -7.17 -17.80
CA LYS A 88 6.17 -8.04 -16.74
C LYS A 88 7.18 -7.28 -15.86
N LEU A 89 8.05 -6.47 -16.46
CA LEU A 89 8.99 -5.61 -15.76
C LEU A 89 8.27 -4.70 -14.74
N ARG A 90 7.15 -4.08 -15.15
CA ARG A 90 6.36 -3.20 -14.30
C ARG A 90 5.76 -3.93 -13.11
N LEU A 91 5.17 -5.10 -13.34
CA LEU A 91 4.64 -5.89 -12.24
C LEU A 91 5.74 -6.34 -11.27
N ASN A 92 6.90 -6.74 -11.78
CA ASN A 92 8.06 -7.09 -10.95
C ASN A 92 8.56 -5.89 -10.14
N ALA A 93 8.64 -4.71 -10.75
CA ALA A 93 9.01 -3.48 -10.06
C ALA A 93 8.01 -3.13 -8.95
N LEU A 94 6.71 -3.28 -9.20
CA LEU A 94 5.67 -3.05 -8.21
C LEU A 94 5.78 -4.03 -7.03
N TYR A 95 5.88 -5.32 -7.33
CA TYR A 95 6.00 -6.34 -6.29
C TYR A 95 7.26 -6.14 -5.44
N TRP A 96 8.39 -5.83 -6.08
CA TRP A 96 9.63 -5.50 -5.37
C TRP A 96 9.47 -4.24 -4.50
N ALA A 97 8.84 -3.19 -5.01
CA ALA A 97 8.61 -1.96 -4.27
C ALA A 97 7.74 -2.18 -3.04
N VAL A 98 6.71 -3.03 -3.16
CA VAL A 98 5.88 -3.44 -2.02
C VAL A 98 6.73 -4.15 -0.97
N LEU A 99 7.54 -5.14 -1.37
CA LEU A 99 8.41 -5.85 -0.41
C LEU A 99 9.39 -4.92 0.30
N VAL A 100 10.05 -4.01 -0.43
CA VAL A 100 11.00 -3.05 0.14
C VAL A 100 10.30 -2.06 1.06
N HIS A 101 9.14 -1.55 0.65
CA HIS A 101 8.35 -0.64 1.47
C HIS A 101 7.90 -1.33 2.77
N LEU A 102 7.39 -2.56 2.69
CA LEU A 102 6.98 -3.32 3.87
C LEU A 102 8.15 -3.62 4.81
N PHE A 103 9.32 -3.97 4.26
CA PHE A 103 10.53 -4.16 5.04
C PHE A 103 10.95 -2.85 5.75
N LEU A 104 10.96 -1.73 5.03
CA LEU A 104 11.28 -0.42 5.59
C LEU A 104 10.32 -0.03 6.72
N MET A 105 9.00 -0.17 6.50
CA MET A 105 7.99 0.13 7.51
C MET A 105 8.16 -0.75 8.75
N MET A 106 8.42 -2.04 8.56
CA MET A 106 8.70 -2.97 9.67
C MET A 106 9.93 -2.53 10.48
N THR A 107 11.04 -2.19 9.81
CA THR A 107 12.26 -1.72 10.47
C THR A 107 12.00 -0.43 11.25
N LEU A 108 11.29 0.53 10.66
CA LEU A 108 10.93 1.77 11.35
C LEU A 108 10.08 1.47 12.59
N ILE A 109 9.02 0.67 12.46
CA ILE A 109 8.16 0.28 13.59
C ILE A 109 9.00 -0.35 14.73
N ILE A 110 9.91 -1.27 14.44
CA ILE A 110 10.78 -1.90 15.46
C ILE A 110 11.68 -0.86 16.16
N ILE A 111 12.30 0.05 15.40
CA ILE A 111 13.16 1.12 15.95
C ILE A 111 12.38 2.07 16.88
N PHE A 112 11.10 2.32 16.59
CA PHE A 112 10.25 3.14 17.46
C PHE A 112 9.82 2.38 18.72
N LEU A 113 9.44 1.12 18.56
CA LEU A 113 8.99 0.29 19.68
C LEU A 113 10.12 -0.02 20.68
N SER A 114 11.38 -0.02 20.25
CA SER A 114 12.53 -0.21 21.14
C SER A 114 12.80 1.01 22.04
N GLY A 115 12.07 2.11 21.87
CA GLY A 115 12.25 3.34 22.66
C GLY A 115 13.52 4.12 22.31
N ILE A 116 14.27 3.70 21.29
CA ILE A 116 15.46 4.41 20.79
C ILE A 116 15.08 5.80 20.27
N PHE A 117 13.89 5.92 19.66
CA PHE A 117 13.30 7.20 19.25
C PHE A 117 11.97 7.44 19.97
N ARG A 118 11.79 8.65 20.51
CA ARG A 118 10.52 9.07 21.10
C ARG A 118 9.46 9.19 19.98
N TRP A 119 8.39 8.41 20.09
CA TRP A 119 7.33 8.32 19.08
C TRP A 119 6.55 9.63 18.91
N HIS A 120 6.33 10.36 20.02
CA HIS A 120 5.54 11.59 20.03
C HIS A 120 6.29 12.75 19.34
N ASN A 121 5.67 13.33 18.32
CA ASN A 121 6.15 14.49 17.54
C ASN A 121 7.49 14.30 16.81
N SER A 122 7.72 13.10 16.25
CA SER A 122 8.89 12.87 15.40
C SER A 122 8.50 12.88 13.92
N VAL A 123 9.34 13.47 13.06
CA VAL A 123 9.21 13.44 11.59
C VAL A 123 8.99 12.01 11.06
N VAL A 124 9.51 11.01 11.77
CA VAL A 124 9.40 9.62 11.37
C VAL A 124 8.01 9.04 11.66
N SER A 125 7.32 9.50 12.72
CA SER A 125 5.92 9.12 12.95
C SER A 125 5.01 9.59 11.80
N ASP A 126 5.26 10.79 11.27
CA ASP A 126 4.56 11.29 10.08
C ASP A 126 4.91 10.47 8.83
N ILE A 127 6.19 10.08 8.66
CA ILE A 127 6.62 9.20 7.56
C ILE A 127 5.91 7.85 7.61
N VAL A 128 5.81 7.25 8.80
CA VAL A 128 5.20 5.93 8.98
C VAL A 128 3.69 5.96 8.81
N ILE A 129 3.00 7.03 9.23
CA ILE A 129 1.54 7.08 9.21
C ILE A 129 1.00 7.85 8.00
N ASN A 130 1.46 9.08 7.76
CA ASN A 130 0.89 9.97 6.75
C ASN A 130 1.44 9.70 5.34
N TYR A 131 2.73 9.38 5.24
CA TYR A 131 3.41 9.30 3.94
C TYR A 131 3.66 7.86 3.47
N ASN A 132 3.22 6.84 4.22
CA ASN A 132 3.53 5.45 3.90
C ASN A 132 3.13 5.01 2.48
N LEU A 133 1.87 5.21 2.10
CA LEU A 133 1.32 4.84 0.80
C LEU A 133 1.85 5.78 -0.29
N LEU A 134 2.31 6.98 0.05
CA LEU A 134 3.04 7.83 -0.88
C LEU A 134 4.40 7.22 -1.24
N PHE A 135 5.19 6.81 -0.21
CA PHE A 135 6.51 6.23 -0.40
C PHE A 135 6.49 4.95 -1.24
N LEU A 136 5.47 4.10 -1.07
CA LEU A 136 5.31 2.90 -1.91
C LEU A 136 5.24 3.24 -3.41
N LEU A 137 4.44 4.24 -3.80
CA LEU A 137 4.31 4.66 -5.19
C LEU A 137 5.61 5.28 -5.72
N ILE A 138 6.30 6.08 -4.91
CA ILE A 138 7.58 6.69 -5.29
C ILE A 138 8.63 5.60 -5.53
N ILE A 139 8.79 4.65 -4.60
CA ILE A 139 9.74 3.52 -4.73
C ILE A 139 9.41 2.70 -5.97
N PHE A 140 8.12 2.43 -6.22
CA PHE A 140 7.67 1.71 -7.41
C PHE A 140 8.04 2.44 -8.71
N ILE A 141 7.71 3.73 -8.82
CA ILE A 141 7.99 4.53 -10.01
C ILE A 141 9.51 4.62 -10.22
N ALA A 142 10.27 4.93 -9.18
CA ALA A 142 11.73 5.01 -9.25
C ALA A 142 12.34 3.69 -9.77
N ARG A 143 11.91 2.55 -9.19
CA ARG A 143 12.38 1.22 -9.62
C ARG A 143 11.99 0.90 -11.05
N LEU A 144 10.77 1.25 -11.48
CA LEU A 144 10.28 1.02 -12.83
C LEU A 144 11.15 1.75 -13.87
N TYR A 145 11.38 3.06 -13.67
CA TYR A 145 12.21 3.84 -14.59
C TYR A 145 13.67 3.39 -14.57
N TYR A 146 14.22 3.08 -13.39
CA TYR A 146 15.58 2.56 -13.28
C TYR A 146 15.79 1.29 -14.10
N LEU A 147 14.91 0.29 -13.91
CA LEU A 147 15.01 -0.98 -14.61
C LEU A 147 14.80 -0.82 -16.13
N ARG A 148 13.90 0.09 -16.53
CA ARG A 148 13.67 0.38 -17.94
C ARG A 148 14.91 1.00 -18.60
N THR A 149 15.53 1.99 -17.97
CA THR A 149 16.74 2.65 -18.50
C THR A 149 17.91 1.69 -18.62
N LYS A 150 18.03 0.73 -17.70
CA LYS A 150 19.09 -0.30 -17.74
C LYS A 150 18.78 -1.47 -18.68
N GLY A 151 17.54 -1.61 -19.15
CA GLY A 151 17.13 -2.76 -19.97
C GLY A 151 17.19 -4.12 -19.26
N VAL A 152 17.26 -4.13 -17.92
CA VAL A 152 17.41 -5.36 -17.13
C VAL A 152 16.05 -5.84 -16.64
N MET A 153 15.72 -7.10 -16.90
CA MET A 153 14.56 -7.74 -16.26
C MET A 153 14.87 -8.00 -14.78
N GLY A 154 14.38 -7.12 -13.92
CA GLY A 154 14.43 -7.35 -12.48
C GLY A 154 13.62 -8.60 -12.13
N GLN A 155 14.27 -9.60 -11.53
CA GLN A 155 13.59 -10.73 -10.92
C GLN A 155 13.27 -10.40 -9.46
N PRO A 156 12.03 -10.64 -9.00
CA PRO A 156 11.70 -10.46 -7.60
C PRO A 156 12.43 -11.50 -6.73
N PHE A 157 12.98 -11.05 -5.61
CA PHE A 157 13.57 -11.93 -4.61
C PHE A 157 12.45 -12.60 -3.82
N TYR A 158 12.61 -13.89 -3.54
CA TYR A 158 11.67 -14.67 -2.74
C TYR A 158 12.40 -15.46 -1.66
N LEU A 159 11.78 -15.57 -0.49
CA LEU A 159 12.23 -16.46 0.58
C LEU A 159 11.92 -17.92 0.26
N PRO A 160 12.72 -18.88 0.74
CA PRO A 160 12.47 -20.31 0.52
C PRO A 160 11.17 -20.78 1.17
N TYR A 161 10.58 -21.86 0.65
CA TYR A 161 9.29 -22.39 1.10
C TYR A 161 9.32 -22.85 2.57
N LEU A 162 10.29 -23.69 2.95
CA LEU A 162 10.52 -24.05 4.36
C LEU A 162 11.71 -23.25 4.94
N PRO A 163 11.63 -22.78 6.19
CA PRO A 163 10.45 -22.79 7.09
C PRO A 163 9.48 -21.61 6.84
N PHE A 164 9.89 -20.60 6.06
CA PHE A 164 9.28 -19.27 6.05
C PHE A 164 7.82 -19.24 5.59
N ASN A 165 7.40 -20.03 4.59
CA ASN A 165 6.02 -19.98 4.11
C ASN A 165 5.03 -20.52 5.14
N ILE A 166 5.39 -21.63 5.79
CA ILE A 166 4.55 -22.26 6.80
C ILE A 166 4.47 -21.36 8.04
N VAL A 167 5.63 -20.90 8.52
CA VAL A 167 5.72 -20.01 9.68
C VAL A 167 4.98 -18.70 9.42
N GLY A 168 5.18 -18.06 8.26
CA GLY A 168 4.51 -16.82 7.90
C GLY A 168 2.99 -16.95 7.88
N LYS A 169 2.45 -18.05 7.34
CA LYS A 169 1.00 -18.33 7.33
C LYS A 169 0.42 -18.47 8.73
N TRP A 170 0.99 -19.38 9.53
CA TRP A 170 0.47 -19.66 10.87
C TRP A 170 0.58 -18.45 11.77
N LEU A 171 1.72 -17.77 11.78
CA LEU A 171 1.90 -16.57 12.60
C LEU A 171 0.99 -15.45 12.12
N THR A 172 0.82 -15.22 10.82
CA THR A 172 -0.13 -14.21 10.33
C THR A 172 -1.55 -14.50 10.83
N LEU A 173 -2.02 -15.75 10.76
CA LEU A 173 -3.35 -16.11 11.24
C LEU A 173 -3.49 -15.95 12.75
N ILE A 174 -2.51 -16.41 13.53
CA ILE A 174 -2.50 -16.28 14.99
C ILE A 174 -2.54 -14.81 15.40
N PHE A 175 -1.68 -13.97 14.82
CA PHE A 175 -1.61 -12.54 15.14
C PHE A 175 -2.80 -11.76 14.59
N LEU A 176 -3.42 -12.19 13.47
CA LEU A 176 -4.66 -11.61 12.98
C LEU A 176 -5.83 -11.89 13.94
N ILE A 177 -5.98 -13.14 14.39
CA ILE A 177 -6.99 -13.51 15.38
C ILE A 177 -6.74 -12.76 16.68
N GLY A 178 -5.49 -12.74 17.15
CA GLY A 178 -5.08 -11.99 18.33
C GLY A 178 -5.37 -10.49 18.22
N ALA A 179 -5.11 -9.86 17.08
CA ALA A 179 -5.42 -8.46 16.86
C ALA A 179 -6.94 -8.21 16.92
N ILE A 180 -7.74 -9.06 16.28
CA ILE A 180 -9.21 -8.94 16.29
C ILE A 180 -9.77 -9.12 17.71
N THR A 181 -9.29 -10.13 18.45
CA THR A 181 -9.73 -10.35 19.84
C THR A 181 -9.33 -9.20 20.75
N LEU A 182 -8.12 -8.66 20.61
CA LEU A 182 -7.67 -7.51 21.37
C LEU A 182 -8.48 -6.24 21.05
N ILE A 183 -8.81 -6.00 19.78
CA ILE A 183 -9.71 -4.90 19.38
C ILE A 183 -11.09 -5.11 20.00
N ALA A 184 -11.63 -6.34 19.99
CA ALA A 184 -12.91 -6.63 20.62
C ALA A 184 -12.88 -6.40 22.14
N LEU A 185 -11.81 -6.81 22.82
CA LEU A 185 -11.59 -6.60 24.25
C LEU A 185 -11.36 -5.12 24.61
N SER A 186 -10.78 -4.33 23.71
CA SER A 186 -10.60 -2.88 23.93
C SER A 186 -11.93 -2.14 24.09
N ARG A 187 -13.03 -2.66 23.51
CA ARG A 187 -14.39 -2.15 23.74
C ARG A 187 -14.83 -2.30 25.21
N TRP A 188 -14.19 -3.19 25.96
CA TRP A 188 -14.45 -3.47 27.37
C TRP A 188 -13.45 -2.76 28.29
N ASN A 189 -12.78 -1.72 27.79
CA ASN A 189 -11.83 -0.90 28.54
C ASN A 189 -10.58 -1.64 29.06
N ILE A 190 -10.28 -2.81 28.49
CA ILE A 190 -9.04 -3.56 28.79
C ILE A 190 -7.89 -2.87 28.05
N LYS A 191 -6.84 -2.49 28.79
CA LYS A 191 -5.64 -1.88 28.21
C LYS A 191 -4.90 -2.89 27.33
N VAL A 192 -4.84 -2.62 26.04
CA VAL A 192 -4.07 -3.42 25.08
C VAL A 192 -2.75 -2.70 24.79
N PRO A 193 -1.58 -3.37 24.90
CA PRO A 193 -0.30 -2.78 24.53
C PRO A 193 -0.28 -2.39 23.06
N GLU A 194 0.10 -1.15 22.73
CA GLU A 194 0.07 -0.64 21.35
C GLU A 194 0.88 -1.49 20.36
N ILE A 195 1.99 -2.08 20.83
CA ILE A 195 2.85 -2.97 20.05
C ILE A 195 2.08 -4.10 19.38
N THR A 196 1.04 -4.63 20.03
CA THR A 196 0.27 -5.77 19.53
C THR A 196 -0.46 -5.48 18.23
N ARG A 197 -0.81 -4.21 17.97
CA ARG A 197 -1.46 -3.77 16.72
C ARG A 197 -0.53 -3.89 15.52
N TYR A 198 0.78 -3.80 15.74
CA TYR A 198 1.79 -3.81 14.69
C TYR A 198 2.46 -5.17 14.47
N LEU A 199 2.22 -6.15 15.35
CA LEU A 199 2.86 -7.47 15.25
C LEU A 199 2.44 -8.27 14.02
N ILE A 200 1.33 -7.94 13.37
CA ILE A 200 0.90 -8.63 12.15
C ILE A 200 1.84 -8.37 10.96
N PHE A 201 2.49 -7.19 10.91
CA PHE A 201 3.33 -6.73 9.80
C PHE A 201 4.52 -7.64 9.43
N PRO A 202 5.37 -8.08 10.37
CA PRO A 202 6.49 -8.95 10.04
C PRO A 202 6.02 -10.29 9.46
N PHE A 203 4.92 -10.85 9.97
CA PHE A 203 4.46 -12.18 9.57
C PHE A 203 3.78 -12.18 8.20
N THR A 204 3.00 -11.15 7.90
CA THR A 204 2.42 -10.94 6.56
C THR A 204 3.52 -10.71 5.54
N LEU A 205 4.56 -9.93 5.86
CA LEU A 205 5.72 -9.75 4.98
C LEU A 205 6.41 -11.09 4.68
N ILE A 206 6.67 -11.91 5.70
CA ILE A 206 7.27 -13.25 5.52
C ILE A 206 6.38 -14.12 4.62
N TRP A 207 5.07 -14.11 4.84
CA TRP A 207 4.13 -14.86 3.99
C TRP A 207 4.20 -14.37 2.54
N ILE A 208 4.06 -13.07 2.30
CA ILE A 208 4.10 -12.48 0.95
C ILE A 208 5.42 -12.78 0.26
N ALA A 209 6.56 -12.63 0.95
CA ALA A 209 7.89 -12.83 0.38
C ALA A 209 8.23 -14.30 0.12
N SER A 210 7.55 -15.26 0.76
CA SER A 210 7.87 -16.68 0.66
C SER A 210 7.36 -17.37 -0.62
N LYS A 211 8.17 -18.29 -1.17
CA LYS A 211 7.76 -19.17 -2.27
C LYS A 211 6.77 -20.23 -1.81
N GLY A 212 5.87 -20.64 -2.70
CA GLY A 212 5.07 -21.85 -2.57
C GLY A 212 5.89 -23.11 -2.85
N LYS A 213 5.38 -24.28 -2.42
CA LYS A 213 6.05 -25.59 -2.51
C LYS A 213 6.58 -25.92 -3.92
N ASN A 214 5.81 -25.60 -4.95
CA ASN A 214 6.21 -25.70 -6.37
C ASN A 214 5.90 -24.35 -7.04
N GLU A 215 6.87 -23.43 -7.12
CA GLU A 215 6.65 -22.10 -7.73
C GLU A 215 6.95 -22.14 -9.23
N ASP A 216 5.90 -22.29 -10.04
CA ASP A 216 6.00 -22.26 -11.50
C ASP A 216 5.88 -20.82 -12.02
N ASN A 217 6.34 -20.57 -13.25
CA ASN A 217 6.20 -19.29 -13.95
C ASN A 217 4.77 -18.74 -13.92
N ILE A 218 3.76 -19.62 -13.92
CA ILE A 218 2.34 -19.24 -13.88
C ILE A 218 1.96 -18.69 -12.51
N LYS A 219 2.44 -19.30 -11.42
CA LYS A 219 2.14 -18.86 -10.04
C LYS A 219 2.79 -17.51 -9.75
N GLU A 220 4.02 -17.31 -10.20
CA GLU A 220 4.66 -15.99 -10.19
C GLU A 220 3.77 -14.97 -10.92
N SER A 221 3.30 -15.32 -12.11
CA SER A 221 2.45 -14.46 -12.93
C SER A 221 1.13 -14.08 -12.23
N ILE A 222 0.53 -15.02 -11.48
CA ILE A 222 -0.68 -14.79 -10.67
C ILE A 222 -0.35 -13.86 -9.50
N ARG A 223 0.77 -14.09 -8.82
CA ARG A 223 1.24 -13.27 -7.68
C ARG A 223 1.44 -11.82 -8.09
N LEU A 224 2.13 -11.60 -9.19
CA LEU A 224 2.38 -10.28 -9.76
C LEU A 224 1.07 -9.54 -10.10
N LYS A 225 0.11 -10.24 -10.70
CA LYS A 225 -1.23 -9.68 -11.00
C LYS A 225 -2.04 -9.41 -9.74
N ALA A 226 -2.01 -10.30 -8.76
CA ALA A 226 -2.69 -10.10 -7.49
C ALA A 226 -2.17 -8.84 -6.78
N MET A 227 -0.85 -8.61 -6.81
CA MET A 227 -0.25 -7.39 -6.25
C MET A 227 -0.75 -6.12 -6.94
N LEU A 228 -0.81 -6.12 -8.27
CA LEU A 228 -1.39 -5.00 -9.02
C LEU A 228 -2.83 -4.71 -8.60
N ILE A 229 -3.67 -5.73 -8.51
CA ILE A 229 -5.08 -5.59 -8.12
C ILE A 229 -5.20 -5.05 -6.70
N SER A 230 -4.40 -5.56 -5.76
CA SER A 230 -4.43 -5.10 -4.37
C SER A 230 -4.04 -3.65 -4.21
N VAL A 231 -3.03 -3.20 -4.96
CA VAL A 231 -2.67 -1.78 -4.98
C VAL A 231 -3.85 -0.97 -5.50
N TYR A 232 -4.50 -1.33 -6.61
CA TYR A 232 -5.66 -0.58 -7.08
C TYR A 232 -6.82 -0.54 -6.07
N ILE A 233 -7.14 -1.67 -5.43
CA ILE A 233 -8.21 -1.73 -4.43
C ILE A 233 -7.90 -0.81 -3.24
N VAL A 234 -6.70 -0.94 -2.66
CA VAL A 234 -6.34 -0.20 -1.45
C VAL A 234 -6.18 1.29 -1.71
N TYR A 235 -5.58 1.67 -2.83
CA TYR A 235 -5.45 3.09 -3.17
C TYR A 235 -6.79 3.71 -3.61
N GLY A 236 -7.64 2.96 -4.30
CA GLY A 236 -9.00 3.41 -4.60
C GLY A 236 -9.80 3.66 -3.32
N LEU A 237 -9.73 2.73 -2.36
CA LEU A 237 -10.35 2.89 -1.05
C LEU A 237 -9.74 4.07 -0.28
N LEU A 238 -8.42 4.21 -0.27
CA LEU A 238 -7.72 5.31 0.41
C LEU A 238 -8.20 6.68 -0.08
N ILE A 239 -8.30 6.86 -1.40
CA ILE A 239 -8.78 8.12 -1.98
C ILE A 239 -10.21 8.38 -1.50
N VAL A 240 -11.11 7.40 -1.54
CA VAL A 240 -12.48 7.57 -1.02
C VAL A 240 -12.47 7.93 0.47
N LEU A 241 -11.69 7.21 1.29
CA LEU A 241 -11.61 7.45 2.73
C LEU A 241 -11.03 8.83 3.06
N THR A 242 -10.16 9.37 2.21
CA THR A 242 -9.61 10.73 2.38
C THR A 242 -10.70 11.79 2.35
N TRP A 243 -11.77 11.60 1.57
CA TRP A 243 -12.88 12.56 1.51
C TRP A 243 -13.98 12.30 2.55
N VAL A 244 -14.02 11.09 3.09
CA VAL A 244 -15.08 10.63 3.99
C VAL A 244 -14.69 10.75 5.46
N LEU A 245 -13.46 10.39 5.81
CA LEU A 245 -12.98 10.36 7.19
C LEU A 245 -12.23 11.63 7.56
N TYR A 246 -12.29 12.00 8.84
CA TYR A 246 -11.66 13.21 9.37
C TYR A 246 -11.04 12.94 10.74
N SER A 247 -10.14 13.82 11.17
CA SER A 247 -9.52 13.77 12.50
C SER A 247 -8.88 12.40 12.78
N VAL A 248 -8.94 11.90 14.02
CA VAL A 248 -8.32 10.65 14.49
C VAL A 248 -8.73 9.43 13.65
N ASP A 249 -9.96 9.40 13.13
CA ASP A 249 -10.44 8.29 12.32
C ASP A 249 -9.67 8.15 11.00
N TYR A 250 -9.22 9.27 10.43
CA TYR A 250 -8.39 9.27 9.23
C TYR A 250 -7.00 8.68 9.50
N TRP A 251 -6.35 9.06 10.62
CA TRP A 251 -5.06 8.50 11.03
C TRP A 251 -5.12 6.99 11.23
N VAL A 252 -6.20 6.51 11.85
CA VAL A 252 -6.45 5.07 12.00
C VAL A 252 -6.65 4.41 10.64
N ALA A 253 -7.36 5.04 9.71
CA ALA A 253 -7.55 4.51 8.37
C ALA A 253 -6.24 4.42 7.56
N LEU A 254 -5.36 5.41 7.66
CA LEU A 254 -4.03 5.38 7.07
C LEU A 254 -3.19 4.22 7.62
N LEU A 255 -3.23 4.04 8.94
CA LEU A 255 -2.54 2.94 9.60
C LEU A 255 -3.10 1.56 9.18
N LEU A 256 -4.43 1.46 9.05
CA LEU A 256 -5.07 0.25 8.54
C LEU A 256 -4.75 0.03 7.06
N GLY A 257 -4.55 1.08 6.27
CA GLY A 257 -4.18 1.02 4.85
C GLY A 257 -2.88 0.24 4.60
N LEU A 258 -1.91 0.37 5.51
CA LEU A 258 -0.66 -0.39 5.49
C LEU A 258 -0.87 -1.91 5.61
N VAL A 259 -1.75 -2.33 6.52
CA VAL A 259 -2.11 -3.76 6.71
C VAL A 259 -3.05 -4.22 5.59
N ALA A 260 -3.96 -3.36 5.16
CA ALA A 260 -4.96 -3.67 4.15
C ALA A 260 -4.30 -4.10 2.84
N LEU A 261 -3.21 -3.46 2.41
CA LEU A 261 -2.47 -3.86 1.20
C LEU A 261 -2.02 -5.33 1.26
N GLN A 262 -1.49 -5.74 2.41
CA GLN A 262 -1.00 -7.09 2.62
C GLN A 262 -2.15 -8.11 2.65
N LEU A 263 -3.22 -7.81 3.38
CA LEU A 263 -4.37 -8.69 3.52
C LEU A 263 -5.13 -8.84 2.20
N VAL A 264 -5.41 -7.73 1.51
CA VAL A 264 -6.07 -7.73 0.21
C VAL A 264 -5.24 -8.50 -0.81
N PHE A 265 -3.90 -8.37 -0.77
CA PHE A 265 -3.01 -9.20 -1.57
C PHE A 265 -3.13 -10.68 -1.27
N ILE A 266 -3.05 -11.09 -0.01
CA ILE A 266 -3.16 -12.51 0.37
C ILE A 266 -4.50 -13.08 -0.13
N VAL A 267 -5.60 -12.38 0.14
CA VAL A 267 -6.94 -12.81 -0.29
C VAL A 267 -7.03 -12.89 -1.82
N THR A 268 -6.59 -11.84 -2.53
CA THR A 268 -6.65 -11.80 -4.00
C THR A 268 -5.80 -12.89 -4.63
N PHE A 269 -4.58 -13.09 -4.12
CA PHE A 269 -3.67 -14.13 -4.60
C PHE A 269 -4.28 -15.53 -4.42
N GLU A 270 -4.85 -15.81 -3.25
CA GLU A 270 -5.47 -17.10 -2.94
C GLU A 270 -6.72 -17.35 -3.80
N LEU A 271 -7.58 -16.35 -3.99
CA LEU A 271 -8.74 -16.43 -4.87
C LEU A 271 -8.36 -16.67 -6.33
N MET A 272 -7.35 -15.97 -6.83
CA MET A 272 -6.86 -16.14 -8.21
C MET A 272 -6.19 -17.51 -8.40
N ARG A 273 -5.46 -17.99 -7.39
CA ARG A 273 -4.86 -19.31 -7.39
C ARG A 273 -5.91 -20.43 -7.42
N PHE A 274 -7.00 -20.28 -6.65
CA PHE A 274 -8.09 -21.25 -6.62
C PHE A 274 -8.85 -21.32 -7.96
N LYS A 275 -9.07 -20.18 -8.62
CA LYS A 275 -9.73 -20.11 -9.93
C LYS A 275 -8.86 -20.58 -11.10
N ALA A 276 -7.54 -20.71 -10.92
CA ALA A 276 -6.66 -21.16 -11.98
C ALA A 276 -6.90 -22.65 -12.28
N PRO A 277 -7.14 -23.05 -13.56
CA PRO A 277 -7.45 -24.43 -13.89
C PRO A 277 -6.30 -25.38 -13.50
N ARG A 278 -6.65 -26.49 -12.82
CA ARG A 278 -5.71 -27.53 -12.36
C ARG A 278 -4.95 -28.22 -13.51
N SER A 279 -5.40 -28.10 -14.75
CA SER A 279 -4.81 -28.76 -15.93
C SER A 279 -3.41 -28.28 -16.33
N ILE A 280 -2.90 -27.19 -15.73
CA ILE A 280 -1.53 -26.71 -15.99
C ILE A 280 -0.58 -27.04 -14.82
N GLN A 281 -1.08 -27.63 -13.72
CA GLN A 281 -0.27 -28.01 -12.56
C GLN A 281 0.44 -29.37 -12.71
N HIS A 282 0.13 -30.14 -13.74
CA HIS A 282 0.65 -31.51 -13.97
C HIS A 282 1.43 -31.71 -15.28
N LEU A 283 1.72 -30.65 -16.04
CA LEU A 283 2.33 -30.79 -17.37
C LEU A 283 3.87 -30.87 -17.39
N HIS A 284 4.52 -30.90 -16.24
CA HIS A 284 5.95 -31.25 -16.15
C HIS A 284 6.17 -32.15 -14.94
N ILE A 285 5.84 -33.43 -15.12
CA ILE A 285 6.63 -34.53 -14.53
C ILE A 285 7.92 -34.62 -15.34
#